data_AF-A0A191UFL9-F1
#
_entry.id   AF-A0A191UFL9-F1
#
_cell.length_a   1.000
_cell.length_b   1.000
_cell.length_c   1.000
_cell.angle_alpha   90.00
_cell.angle_beta   90.00
_cell.angle_gamma   90.00
#
_symmetry.space_group_name_H-M   'P 1'
#
loop_
_entity.id
_entity.type
_entity.pdbx_description
1 polymer ?
#
loop_
_entity_poly.entity_id
_entity_poly.type
_entity_poly.pdbx_seq_one_letter_code
_entity_poly.pdbx_strand_id
1 'polypeptide(L)' 'MKRARFSDEQIVRILQEADRSPIAEVAKSHGVSEPSIYSWRKKFGDLGTDDVKRLKQLEQEYGRFKEDIGRARSRD' A
#
# COMPACT_ATOMS: atom_id res chain seq x y z
N MET A 1 4.89 -9.53 12.06
CA MET A 1 3.74 -8.64 11.80
C MET A 1 2.54 -9.49 11.42
N LYS A 2 1.35 -9.22 11.97
CA LYS A 2 0.11 -9.85 11.49
C LYS A 2 -0.02 -9.59 9.99
N ARG A 3 -0.33 -10.62 9.18
CA ARG A 3 -0.60 -10.41 7.75
C ARG A 3 -1.76 -9.44 7.61
N ALA A 4 -1.53 -8.31 6.96
CA ALA A 4 -2.61 -7.38 6.63
C ALA A 4 -3.60 -8.09 5.69
N ARG A 5 -4.90 -7.88 5.92
CA ARG A 5 -5.97 -8.50 5.11
C ARG A 5 -6.03 -7.94 3.68
N PHE A 6 -5.52 -6.73 3.49
CA PHE A 6 -5.44 -6.03 2.21
C PHE A 6 -4.00 -5.56 1.99
N SER A 7 -3.51 -5.67 0.75
CA SER A 7 -2.27 -5.03 0.34
C SER A 7 -2.48 -3.53 0.13
N ASP A 8 -1.40 -2.75 0.18
CA ASP A 8 -1.46 -1.31 -0.05
C ASP A 8 -2.03 -0.99 -1.44
N GLU A 9 -1.73 -1.80 -2.46
CA GLU A 9 -2.31 -1.63 -3.80
C GLU A 9 -3.81 -1.94 -3.85
N GLN A 10 -4.31 -2.86 -3.02
CA GLN A 10 -5.74 -3.12 -2.88
C GLN A 10 -6.43 -1.95 -2.18
N ILE A 11 -5.82 -1.42 -1.12
CA ILE A 11 -6.34 -0.27 -0.38
C ILE A 11 -6.47 0.94 -1.31
N VAL A 12 -5.45 1.25 -2.11
CA VAL A 12 -5.51 2.39 -3.04
C VAL A 12 -6.59 2.21 -4.10
N ARG A 13 -6.78 1.00 -4.63
CA ARG A 13 -7.89 0.73 -5.58
C ARG A 13 -9.25 0.97 -4.94
N ILE A 14 -9.45 0.53 -3.70
CA ILE A 14 -10.69 0.78 -2.95
C ILE A 14 -10.90 2.29 -2.73
N LEU A 15 -9.85 3.04 -2.42
CA LEU A 15 -9.92 4.50 -2.26
C LEU A 15 -10.31 5.21 -3.57
N GLN A 16 -9.76 4.79 -4.70
CA GLN A 16 -10.12 5.34 -6.02
C GLN A 16 -11.58 5.06 -6.41
N GLU A 17 -12.12 3.91 -6.04
CA GLU A 17 -13.54 3.61 -6.21
C GLU A 17 -14.41 4.50 -5.30
N ALA A 18 -13.97 4.73 -4.06
CA ALA A 18 -14.61 5.62 -3.08
C ALA A 18 -14.48 7.12 -3.42
N ASP A 19 -13.68 7.50 -4.42
CA ASP A 19 -13.67 8.86 -5.00
C ASP A 19 -14.81 9.07 -6.00
N ARG A 20 -15.38 7.98 -6.55
CA ARG A 20 -16.37 8.02 -7.65
C ARG A 20 -17.73 7.46 -7.27
N SER A 21 -17.80 6.70 -6.18
CA SER A 21 -19.01 6.00 -5.73
C SER A 21 -19.26 6.24 -4.23
N PRO A 22 -20.50 6.07 -3.74
CA PRO A 22 -20.82 6.22 -2.32
C PRO A 22 -19.98 5.29 -1.43
N ILE A 23 -19.39 5.84 -0.37
CA ILE A 23 -18.49 5.12 0.55
C ILE A 23 -19.18 3.88 1.16
N ALA A 24 -20.46 3.98 1.50
CA ALA A 24 -21.24 2.87 2.05
C ALA A 24 -21.36 1.68 1.07
N GLU A 25 -21.50 1.96 -0.23
CA GLU A 25 -21.59 0.93 -1.27
C GLU A 25 -20.24 0.25 -1.48
N VAL A 26 -19.17 1.05 -1.58
CA VAL A 26 -17.79 0.55 -1.71
C VAL A 26 -17.41 -0.30 -0.49
N ALA A 27 -17.76 0.15 0.72
CA ALA A 27 -17.53 -0.58 1.96
C ALA A 27 -18.19 -1.97 1.93
N LYS A 28 -19.47 -2.02 1.53
CA LYS A 28 -20.22 -3.27 1.38
C LYS A 28 -19.62 -4.19 0.30
N SER A 29 -19.28 -3.64 -0.87
CA SER A 29 -18.72 -4.38 -2.02
C SER A 29 -17.41 -5.09 -1.65
N HIS A 30 -16.52 -4.39 -0.95
CA HIS A 30 -15.19 -4.90 -0.57
C HIS A 30 -15.17 -5.62 0.78
N GLY A 31 -16.31 -5.73 1.46
CA GLY A 31 -16.42 -6.34 2.79
C GLY A 31 -15.54 -5.63 3.83
N VAL A 32 -15.50 -4.30 3.78
CA VAL A 32 -14.78 -3.42 4.71
C VAL A 32 -15.76 -2.50 5.42
N SER A 33 -15.34 -1.85 6.50
CA SER A 33 -16.16 -0.85 7.17
C SER A 33 -15.85 0.54 6.61
N GLU A 34 -16.85 1.43 6.56
CA GLU A 34 -16.63 2.82 6.15
C GLU A 34 -15.52 3.53 6.96
N PRO A 35 -15.43 3.36 8.30
CA PRO A 35 -14.30 3.86 9.08
C PRO A 35 -12.93 3.40 8.56
N SER A 36 -12.82 2.16 8.07
CA SER A 36 -11.56 1.67 7.48
C SER A 36 -11.18 2.47 6.25
N ILE A 37 -12.16 2.80 5.38
CA ILE A 37 -11.94 3.61 4.18
C ILE A 37 -11.46 5.01 4.56
N TYR A 38 -12.07 5.64 5.57
CA TYR A 38 -11.60 6.95 6.06
C TYR A 38 -10.19 6.89 6.66
N SER A 39 -9.88 5.86 7.45
CA SER A 39 -8.53 5.65 7.99
C SER A 39 -7.49 5.44 6.90
N TRP A 40 -7.84 4.70 5.84
CA TRP A 40 -6.98 4.53 4.68
C TRP A 40 -6.81 5.82 3.90
N ARG A 41 -7.86 6.64 3.73
CA ARG A 41 -7.75 7.94 3.07
C ARG A 41 -6.80 8.89 3.82
N LYS A 42 -6.74 8.83 5.16
CA LYS A 42 -5.74 9.59 5.93
C LYS A 42 -4.30 9.12 5.69
N LYS A 43 -4.10 7.83 5.37
CA LYS A 43 -2.76 7.24 5.20
C LYS A 43 -2.28 7.25 3.75
N PHE A 44 -3.19 7.08 2.79
CA PHE A 44 -2.91 6.86 1.38
C PHE A 44 -3.65 7.84 0.46
N GLY A 45 -4.48 8.75 0.98
CA GLY A 45 -5.34 9.61 0.16
C GLY A 45 -4.61 10.56 -0.77
N ASP A 46 -3.38 10.93 -0.43
CA ASP A 46 -2.51 11.74 -1.30
C ASP A 46 -1.64 10.89 -2.24
N LEU A 47 -1.71 9.55 -2.13
CA LEU A 47 -0.91 8.61 -2.93
C LEU A 47 -1.77 7.96 -4.01
N GLY A 48 -1.41 8.17 -5.27
CA GLY A 48 -1.98 7.41 -6.39
C GLY A 48 -1.50 5.95 -6.41
N THR A 49 -2.19 5.09 -7.18
CA THR A 49 -1.79 3.67 -7.32
C THR A 49 -0.37 3.52 -7.87
N ASP A 50 0.05 4.46 -8.71
CA ASP A 50 1.38 4.45 -9.30
C ASP A 50 2.46 4.93 -8.32
N ASP A 51 2.13 5.82 -7.38
CA ASP A 51 3.04 6.19 -6.28
C ASP A 51 3.30 5.00 -5.36
N VAL A 52 2.26 4.23 -5.02
CA VAL A 52 2.40 3.03 -4.18
C VAL A 52 3.19 1.93 -4.90
N LYS A 53 2.95 1.72 -6.20
CA LYS A 53 3.77 0.77 -6.99
C LYS A 53 5.23 1.18 -7.02
N ARG A 54 5.51 2.48 -7.24
CA ARG A 54 6.88 2.99 -7.30
C ARG A 54 7.57 2.91 -5.95
N LEU A 55 6.86 3.21 -4.86
CA LEU A 55 7.37 3.06 -3.50
C LEU A 55 7.82 1.62 -3.24
N LYS A 56 6.97 0.64 -3.58
CA LYS A 56 7.29 -0.78 -3.39
C LYS A 56 8.49 -1.25 -4.22
N GLN A 57 8.62 -0.75 -5.45
CA GLN A 57 9.79 -1.04 -6.28
C GLN A 57 11.07 -0.47 -5.67
N LEU A 58 11.03 0.78 -5.20
CA LEU A 58 12.16 1.43 -4.54
C LEU A 58 12.56 0.72 -3.24
N GLU A 59 11.59 0.29 -2.43
CA GLU A 59 11.86 -0.50 -1.22
C GLU A 59 12.54 -1.84 -1.56
N GLN A 60 12.12 -2.49 -2.65
CA GLN A 60 12.72 -3.74 -3.09
C GLN A 60 14.15 -3.54 -3.61
N GLU A 61 14.38 -2.47 -4.37
CA GLU A 61 15.72 -2.07 -4.84
C GLU A 61 16.65 -1.75 -3.68
N TYR A 62 16.18 -0.96 -2.72
CA TYR A 62 16.93 -0.63 -1.51
C TYR A 62 17.28 -1.87 -0.69
N GLY A 63 16.36 -2.83 -0.58
CA GLY A 63 16.60 -4.11 0.10
C GLY A 63 17.71 -4.92 -0.56
N ARG A 64 17.66 -5.07 -1.90
CA ARG A 64 18.72 -5.74 -2.66
C ARG A 64 20.07 -5.05 -2.50
N PHE A 65 20.09 -3.73 -2.62
CA PHE A 65 21.30 -2.94 -2.46
C PHE A 65 21.94 -3.11 -1.07
N LYS A 66 21.11 -3.12 -0.02
CA LYS A 66 21.59 -3.34 1.35
C LYS A 66 22.17 -4.73 1.54
N GLU A 67 21.57 -5.76 0.93
CA GLU A 67 22.08 -7.12 0.94
C GLU A 67 23.45 -7.22 0.24
N ASP A 68 23.57 -6.58 -0.94
CA ASP A 68 24.83 -6.54 -1.70
C ASP A 68 25.94 -5.82 -0.94
N ILE A 69 25.65 -4.67 -0.31
CA ILE A 69 26.60 -3.98 0.58
C ILE A 69 27.00 -4.87 1.75
N GLY A 70 26.04 -5.54 2.39
CA GLY A 70 26.33 -6.46 3.49
C GLY A 70 27.28 -7.58 3.08
N ARG A 71 27.03 -8.19 1.91
CA ARG A 71 27.89 -9.22 1.33
C ARG A 71 29.28 -8.71 0.99
N ALA A 72 29.41 -7.50 0.44
CA ALA A 72 30.69 -6.89 0.14
C ALA A 72 31.53 -6.68 1.42
N ARG A 73 30.90 -6.17 2.49
CA ARG A 73 31.56 -5.94 3.79
C ARG A 73 31.93 -7.21 4.56
N SER A 74 31.31 -8.36 4.26
CA SER A 74 31.66 -9.64 4.88
C SER A 74 32.74 -10.43 4.13
N ARG A 75 33.23 -9.89 3.01
CA ARG A 75 34.28 -10.50 2.18
C ARG A 75 35.66 -9.86 2.40
N ASP A 76 35.73 -8.75 3.13
CA ASP A 76 36.95 -8.11 3.65
C ASP A 76 37.19 -8.56 5.11
#